data_AF-A0A949MT36-F1
#
_entry.id   AF-A0A949MT36-F1
#
_cell.length_a   1.000
_cell.length_b   1.000
_cell.length_c   1.000
_cell.angle_alpha   90.00
_cell.angle_beta   90.00
_cell.angle_gamma   90.00
#
_symmetry.space_group_name_H-M   'P 1'
#
loop_
_entity.id
_entity.type
_entity.pdbx_description
1 polymer ?
#
loop_
_entity_poly.entity_id
_entity_poly.type
_entity_poly.pdbx_seq_one_letter_code
_entity_poly.pdbx_strand_id
1 'polypeptide(L)'
;DRFFDAVLFDGTDEAGPVEASAFIGEKETAVERKETAGKYIDAKLLAPDAWHVRLAVFPLNDRWKSTPAYELAMILHANGVVSHAVVHYKNFAVEQRLIALQPLPASRCR
;
A
#
# COMPACT_ATOMS: atom_id res chain seq x y z
N ASP A 1 -16.05 -8.94 2.12
CA ASP A 1 -16.21 -7.50 2.36
C ASP A 1 -15.09 -6.76 1.62
N ARG A 2 -15.36 -5.57 1.08
CA ARG A 2 -14.41 -4.78 0.28
C ARG A 2 -14.08 -3.43 0.91
N PHE A 3 -14.74 -3.08 2.02
CA PHE A 3 -14.50 -1.83 2.74
C PHE A 3 -14.34 -2.12 4.23
N PHE A 4 -13.36 -1.49 4.86
CA PHE A 4 -13.02 -1.73 6.26
C PHE A 4 -12.51 -0.45 6.91
N ASP A 5 -12.87 -0.22 8.17
CA ASP A 5 -12.29 0.84 8.99
C ASP A 5 -11.54 0.22 10.16
N ALA A 6 -10.37 0.77 10.48
CA ALA A 6 -9.58 0.32 11.62
C ALA A 6 -8.78 1.47 12.23
N VAL A 7 -8.59 1.42 13.55
CA VAL A 7 -7.59 2.25 14.23
C VAL A 7 -6.26 1.52 14.19
N LEU A 8 -5.20 2.20 13.73
CA LEU A 8 -3.85 1.66 13.66
C LEU A 8 -2.84 2.61 14.31
N PHE A 9 -1.73 2.04 14.76
CA PHE A 9 -0.56 2.79 15.20
C PHE A 9 0.61 2.36 14.31
N ASP A 10 1.12 3.27 13.50
CA ASP A 10 2.19 3.00 12.52
C ASP A 10 3.57 3.50 12.97
N GLY A 11 3.63 4.27 14.06
CA GLY A 11 4.88 4.82 14.60
C GLY A 11 5.55 5.86 13.69
N THR A 12 4.81 6.46 12.76
CA THR A 12 5.36 7.41 11.78
C THR A 12 5.62 8.80 12.36
N ASP A 13 4.82 9.23 13.33
CA ASP A 13 4.95 10.52 14.00
C ASP A 13 4.55 10.48 15.48
N GLU A 14 4.60 11.64 16.13
CA GLU A 14 4.21 11.82 17.54
C GLU A 14 2.70 12.04 17.72
N ALA A 15 1.90 12.02 16.64
CA ALA A 15 0.46 12.31 16.69
C ALA A 15 -0.35 11.16 17.31
N GLY A 16 0.23 9.97 17.43
CA GLY A 16 -0.38 8.80 18.05
C GLY A 16 -1.16 7.96 17.04
N PRO A 17 -2.19 7.20 17.46
CA PRO A 17 -2.94 6.34 16.55
C PRO A 17 -3.74 7.15 15.52
N VAL A 18 -3.97 6.54 14.36
CA VAL A 18 -4.78 7.07 13.27
C VAL A 18 -5.95 6.13 12.97
N GLU A 19 -7.02 6.68 12.42
CA GLU A 19 -8.11 5.90 11.84
C GLU A 19 -7.87 5.76 10.34
N ALA A 20 -7.96 4.55 9.81
CA ALA A 20 -7.77 4.25 8.40
C ALA A 20 -8.99 3.54 7.83
N SER A 21 -9.55 4.14 6.78
CA SER A 21 -10.56 3.51 5.94
C SER A 21 -9.87 2.87 4.74
N ALA A 22 -10.10 1.59 4.50
CA ALA A 22 -9.54 0.82 3.41
C ALA A 22 -10.63 0.34 2.45
N PHE A 23 -10.41 0.51 1.15
CA PHE A 23 -11.23 -0.04 0.08
C PHE A 23 -10.40 -0.96 -0.82
N ILE A 24 -10.86 -2.19 -0.99
CA ILE A 24 -10.27 -3.19 -1.88
C ILE A 24 -11.06 -3.19 -3.19
N GLY A 25 -10.42 -2.67 -4.24
CA GLY A 25 -10.95 -2.60 -5.60
C GLY A 25 -10.74 -3.88 -6.38
N GLU A 26 -10.73 -3.75 -7.71
CA GLU A 26 -10.57 -4.87 -8.62
C GLU A 26 -9.15 -5.45 -8.58
N LYS A 27 -9.07 -6.72 -8.98
CA LYS A 27 -7.78 -7.39 -9.20
C LYS A 27 -6.99 -6.65 -10.28
N GLU A 28 -5.67 -6.62 -10.11
CA GLU A 28 -4.73 -6.18 -11.13
C GLU A 28 -4.94 -6.98 -12.43
N THR A 29 -4.93 -6.27 -13.56
CA THR A 29 -5.01 -6.84 -14.90
C THR A 29 -3.69 -7.45 -15.34
N ALA A 30 -3.75 -8.31 -16.37
CA ALA A 30 -2.54 -8.87 -16.96
C ALA A 30 -1.65 -7.82 -17.66
N VAL A 31 -2.20 -6.65 -18.00
CA VAL A 31 -1.43 -5.54 -18.60
C VAL A 31 -0.64 -4.82 -17.52
N GLU A 32 -1.30 -4.38 -16.45
CA GLU A 32 -0.66 -3.73 -15.29
C GLU A 32 0.45 -4.59 -14.70
N ARG A 33 0.22 -5.92 -14.60
CA ARG A 33 1.26 -6.85 -14.14
C ARG A 33 2.52 -6.83 -14.99
N LYS A 34 2.39 -6.69 -16.31
CA LYS A 34 3.53 -6.63 -17.22
C LYS A 34 4.30 -5.33 -17.05
N GLU A 35 3.63 -4.24 -16.69
CA GLU A 35 4.26 -2.94 -16.42
C GLU A 35 5.09 -2.95 -15.14
N THR A 36 4.69 -3.77 -14.16
CA THR A 36 5.49 -4.02 -12.94
C THR A 36 6.77 -4.83 -13.23
N ALA A 37 6.89 -5.51 -14.36
CA ALA A 37 8.07 -6.31 -14.67
C ALA A 37 9.29 -5.41 -14.92
N GLY A 38 10.41 -5.74 -14.28
CA GLY A 38 11.67 -4.99 -14.42
C GLY A 38 12.87 -5.92 -14.37
N LYS A 39 13.99 -5.50 -14.96
CA LYS A 39 15.24 -6.29 -15.02
C LYS A 39 15.72 -6.79 -13.64
N TYR A 40 15.45 -6.01 -12.59
CA TYR A 40 15.92 -6.29 -11.22
C TYR A 40 14.80 -6.80 -10.31
N ILE A 41 13.68 -7.24 -10.87
CA ILE A 41 12.53 -7.76 -10.13
C ILE A 41 12.45 -9.27 -10.37
N ASP A 42 12.66 -10.06 -9.31
CA ASP A 42 12.36 -11.49 -9.37
C ASP A 42 10.84 -11.69 -9.37
N ALA A 43 10.29 -11.99 -10.55
CA ALA A 43 8.86 -12.18 -10.75
C ALA A 43 8.26 -13.30 -9.88
N LYS A 44 9.07 -14.23 -9.36
CA LYS A 44 8.58 -15.28 -8.45
C LYS A 44 8.19 -14.75 -7.08
N LEU A 45 8.65 -13.55 -6.72
CA LEU A 45 8.33 -12.87 -5.46
C LEU A 45 7.10 -11.97 -5.56
N LEU A 46 6.53 -11.80 -6.75
CA LEU A 46 5.24 -11.14 -6.94
C LEU A 46 4.14 -12.20 -6.91
N ALA A 47 3.17 -12.04 -6.00
CA ALA A 47 2.03 -12.95 -6.00
C ALA A 47 1.21 -12.79 -7.30
N PRO A 48 0.66 -13.88 -7.84
CA PRO A 48 -0.17 -13.85 -9.05
C PRO A 48 -1.54 -13.20 -8.83
N ASP A 49 -1.94 -12.98 -7.57
CA ASP A 49 -3.11 -12.21 -7.21
C ASP A 49 -2.64 -10.91 -6.56
N ALA A 50 -3.15 -9.79 -7.07
CA ALA A 50 -2.92 -8.44 -6.56
C ALA A 50 -4.18 -7.60 -6.75
N TRP A 51 -4.38 -6.59 -5.91
CA TRP A 51 -5.56 -5.73 -5.94
C TRP A 51 -5.18 -4.26 -5.87
N HIS A 52 -6.01 -3.44 -6.50
CA HIS A 52 -6.03 -2.01 -6.23
C HIS A 52 -6.61 -1.78 -4.84
N VAL A 53 -5.82 -1.22 -3.94
CA VAL A 53 -6.24 -0.88 -2.58
C VAL A 53 -6.13 0.61 -2.40
N ARG A 54 -7.17 1.23 -1.81
CA ARG A 54 -7.16 2.64 -1.43
C ARG A 54 -7.30 2.76 0.08
N LEU A 55 -6.43 3.54 0.72
CA LEU A 55 -6.55 3.92 2.11
C LEU A 55 -6.76 5.42 2.23
N ALA A 56 -7.62 5.84 3.15
CA ALA A 56 -7.71 7.21 3.62
C ALA A 56 -7.38 7.23 5.11
N VAL A 57 -6.42 8.06 5.52
CA VAL A 57 -5.90 8.09 6.89
C VAL A 57 -6.30 9.39 7.57
N PHE A 58 -6.94 9.27 8.73
CA PHE A 58 -7.49 10.37 9.52
C PHE A 58 -6.81 10.45 10.90
N PRO A 59 -6.41 11.65 11.35
CA PRO A 59 -5.86 11.83 12.68
C PRO A 59 -6.95 11.59 13.75
N LEU A 60 -6.72 10.64 14.67
CA LEU A 60 -7.73 10.27 15.68
C LEU A 60 -7.95 11.38 16.72
N ASN A 61 -6.96 12.25 16.90
CA ASN A 61 -6.97 13.37 17.83
C ASN A 61 -7.71 14.63 17.30
N ASP A 62 -8.09 14.66 16.03
CA ASP A 62 -8.82 15.76 15.39
C ASP A 62 -10.07 15.25 14.68
N ARG A 63 -11.04 14.80 15.48
CA ARG A 63 -12.31 14.19 15.02
C ARG A 63 -13.22 15.15 14.23
N TRP A 64 -12.94 16.44 14.23
CA TRP A 64 -13.71 17.45 13.49
C TRP A 64 -13.23 17.60 12.05
N LYS A 65 -12.08 17.02 11.72
CA LYS A 65 -11.50 17.08 10.39
C LYS A 65 -12.14 16.02 9.50
N SER A 66 -13.00 16.46 8.59
CA SER A 66 -13.67 15.60 7.61
C SER A 66 -12.82 15.23 6.39
N THR A 67 -11.53 15.60 6.39
CA THR A 67 -10.60 15.32 5.29
C THR A 67 -9.44 14.47 5.78
N PRO A 68 -9.03 13.46 4.99
CA PRO A 68 -7.89 12.64 5.36
C PRO A 68 -6.62 13.50 5.41
N ALA A 69 -5.69 13.13 6.30
CA ALA A 69 -4.35 13.70 6.32
C ALA A 69 -3.61 13.36 5.02
N TYR A 70 -3.78 12.13 4.54
CA TYR A 70 -3.34 11.67 3.24
C TYR A 70 -4.19 10.48 2.78
N GLU A 71 -4.17 10.22 1.48
CA GLU A 71 -4.72 9.00 0.88
C GLU A 71 -3.60 8.20 0.21
N LEU A 72 -3.71 6.88 0.23
CA LEU A 72 -2.79 5.96 -0.43
C LEU A 72 -3.58 5.15 -1.47
N ALA A 73 -3.16 5.18 -2.72
CA ALA A 73 -3.60 4.22 -3.73
C ALA A 73 -2.44 3.27 -4.02
N MET A 74 -2.66 1.95 -4.02
CA MET A 74 -1.59 0.99 -4.23
C MET A 74 -2.04 -0.29 -4.93
N ILE A 75 -1.09 -0.97 -5.57
CA ILE A 75 -1.25 -2.35 -6.01
C ILE A 75 -0.64 -3.26 -4.93
N LEU A 76 -1.51 -3.95 -4.19
CA LEU A 76 -1.13 -4.86 -3.10
C LEU A 76 -1.22 -6.31 -3.57
N HIS A 77 -0.08 -7.00 -3.64
CA HIS A 77 0.01 -8.43 -3.93
C HIS A 77 -0.43 -9.26 -2.71
N ALA A 78 -1.00 -10.45 -2.94
CA ALA A 78 -1.51 -11.34 -1.90
C ALA A 78 -0.48 -11.75 -0.84
N ASN A 79 0.82 -11.64 -1.16
CA ASN A 79 1.93 -11.90 -0.25
C ASN A 79 2.43 -10.65 0.50
N GLY A 80 1.72 -9.52 0.41
CA GLY A 80 2.03 -8.28 1.10
C GLY A 80 2.98 -7.34 0.35
N VAL A 81 3.47 -7.72 -0.84
CA VAL A 81 4.32 -6.83 -1.65
C VAL A 81 3.48 -5.71 -2.25
N VAL A 82 3.98 -4.48 -2.21
CA VAL A 82 3.42 -3.33 -2.93
C VAL A 82 4.30 -3.02 -4.13
N SER A 83 3.74 -3.07 -5.34
CA SER A 83 4.48 -2.86 -6.59
C SER A 83 4.37 -1.43 -7.13
N HIS A 84 3.27 -0.76 -6.82
CA HIS A 84 3.01 0.62 -7.18
C HIS A 84 2.21 1.29 -6.07
N ALA A 85 2.58 2.52 -5.73
CA ALA A 85 1.84 3.33 -4.77
C ALA A 85 1.82 4.81 -5.18
N VAL A 86 0.71 5.48 -4.92
CA VAL A 86 0.57 6.92 -5.03
C VAL A 86 0.03 7.45 -3.71
N VAL A 87 0.83 8.29 -3.04
CA VAL A 87 0.43 8.98 -1.81
C VAL A 87 -0.06 10.36 -2.17
N HIS A 88 -1.35 10.63 -1.93
CA HIS A 88 -1.98 11.91 -2.15
C HIS A 88 -1.99 12.72 -0.85
N TYR A 89 -1.15 13.76 -0.82
CA TYR A 89 -1.25 14.82 0.18
C TYR A 89 -2.16 15.93 -0.33
N LYS A 90 -2.49 16.89 0.55
CA LYS A 90 -3.40 18.00 0.22
C LYS A 90 -2.97 18.82 -1.01
N ASN A 91 -1.67 18.96 -1.26
CA ASN A 91 -1.10 19.88 -2.25
C ASN A 91 -0.12 19.23 -3.25
N PHE A 92 0.24 17.96 -3.06
CA PHE A 92 1.09 17.22 -3.99
C PHE A 92 0.82 15.71 -3.86
N ALA A 93 1.29 14.96 -4.84
CA ALA A 93 1.30 13.51 -4.78
C ALA A 93 2.72 12.97 -4.94
N VAL A 94 3.01 11.84 -4.28
CA VAL A 94 4.26 11.10 -4.44
C VAL A 94 3.94 9.76 -5.07
N GLU A 95 4.53 9.51 -6.23
CA GLU A 95 4.43 8.22 -6.90
C GLU A 95 5.67 7.36 -6.60
N GLN A 96 5.44 6.11 -6.23
CA GLN A 96 6.46 5.12 -5.90
C GLN A 96 6.24 3.90 -6.80
N ARG A 97 7.27 3.56 -7.58
CA ARG A 97 7.28 2.35 -8.41
C ARG A 97 8.37 1.41 -7.93
N LEU A 98 8.03 0.12 -7.79
CA LEU A 98 8.99 -0.92 -7.48
C LEU A 98 9.96 -1.08 -8.66
N ILE A 99 11.26 -0.90 -8.40
CA ILE A 99 12.31 -1.02 -9.44
C ILE A 99 13.22 -2.23 -9.26
N ALA A 100 13.24 -2.82 -8.07
CA ALA A 100 14.05 -3.99 -7.74
C ALA A 100 13.40 -4.80 -6.60
N LEU A 101 13.40 -6.12 -6.74
CA LEU A 101 12.89 -7.06 -5.74
C LEU A 101 13.72 -8.34 -5.80
N GLN A 102 14.35 -8.68 -4.68
CA GLN A 102 15.22 -9.85 -4.58
C GLN A 102 14.88 -10.68 -3.35
N PRO A 103 15.12 -12.00 -3.37
CA PRO A 103 14.89 -12.83 -2.21
C PRO A 103 15.91 -12.47 -1.12
N LEU A 104 15.45 -12.47 0.13
CA LEU A 104 16.38 -12.45 1.25
C LEU A 104 17.06 -13.83 1.36
N PRO A 105 18.32 -13.89 1.82
CA PRO A 105 18.95 -15.17 2.15
C PRO A 105 18.06 -15.96 3.11
N ALA A 106 17.90 -17.25 2.88
CA ALA A 106 17.17 -18.11 3.80
C ALA A 106 17.79 -17.99 5.19
N SER A 107 17.05 -17.43 6.15
CA SER A 107 17.48 -17.43 7.54
C SER A 107 17.43 -18.88 8.01
N ARG A 108 18.50 -19.36 8.63
CA ARG A 108 18.40 -20.59 9.43
C ARG A 108 17.45 -20.25 10.57
N CYS A 109 16.22 -20.75 10.52
CA CYS A 109 15.35 -20.76 11.69
C CYS A 109 16.16 -21.36 12.85
N ARG A 110 16.30 -20.62 13.95
CA ARG A 110 16.81 -21.15 15.21
C ARG A 110 15.66 -21.65 16.04
#